data_AF-A0A1M6YEQ9-F1
#
_entry.id   AF-A0A1M6YEQ9-F1
#
_cell.length_a   1.000
_cell.length_b   1.000
_cell.length_c   1.000
_cell.angle_alpha   90.00
_cell.angle_beta   90.00
_cell.angle_gamma   90.00
#
_symmetry.space_group_name_H-M   'P 1'
#
loop_
_entity.id
_entity.type
_entity.pdbx_description
1 polymer ?
#
loop_
_entity_poly.entity_id
_entity_poly.type
_entity_poly.pdbx_seq_one_letter_code
_entity_poly.pdbx_strand_id
1 'polypeptide(L)'
;MKSFYDNDFLIELNEKRCAEYASLAQQMTSRFSMLFVFYSVLMAASVPVVKQLLKGGSVDWMLAVLFLLFSCSLIISIRYAISLIITGDLFVIYLPKRYYSEIKDYLIERIPADEIALETSINEVLKKLYLYDLERVLEEHAYLLLNKQRYLQLGIRYSILTLVFFLLNFWYYLFHY
;
A
#
# COMPACT_ATOMS: atom_id res chain seq x y z
N MET A 1 -17.90 -21.96 -24.61
CA MET A 1 -16.99 -22.05 -23.43
C MET A 1 -15.62 -21.64 -23.92
N LYS A 2 -15.12 -20.46 -23.52
CA LYS A 2 -13.72 -20.07 -23.83
C LYS A 2 -12.81 -20.97 -23.00
N SER A 3 -11.81 -21.57 -23.65
CA SER A 3 -10.81 -22.40 -22.96
C SER A 3 -10.08 -21.55 -21.93
N PHE A 4 -9.84 -22.09 -20.74
CA PHE A 4 -9.09 -21.43 -19.68
C PHE A 4 -7.65 -21.05 -20.11
N TYR A 5 -7.17 -21.65 -21.22
CA TYR A 5 -5.86 -21.43 -21.85
C TYR A 5 -5.90 -20.49 -23.06
N ASP A 6 -7.04 -19.86 -23.36
CA ASP A 6 -7.12 -18.89 -24.45
C ASP A 6 -6.40 -17.60 -24.03
N ASN A 7 -5.43 -17.15 -24.82
CA ASN A 7 -4.55 -16.04 -24.42
C ASN A 7 -5.33 -14.74 -24.26
N ASP A 8 -6.38 -14.55 -25.07
CA ASP A 8 -7.28 -13.41 -24.95
C ASP A 8 -8.06 -13.45 -23.63
N PHE A 9 -8.41 -14.63 -23.14
CA PHE A 9 -9.05 -14.80 -21.83
C PHE A 9 -8.07 -14.49 -20.69
N LEU A 10 -6.81 -14.91 -20.80
CA LEU A 10 -5.78 -14.61 -19.80
C LEU A 10 -5.42 -13.11 -19.79
N ILE A 11 -5.37 -12.45 -20.94
CA ILE A 11 -5.16 -11.00 -21.04
C ILE A 11 -6.34 -10.25 -20.40
N GLU A 12 -7.58 -10.58 -20.79
CA GLU A 12 -8.78 -9.94 -20.24
C GLU A 12 -8.90 -10.12 -18.72
N LEU A 13 -8.56 -11.32 -18.21
CA LEU A 13 -8.55 -11.61 -16.77
C LEU A 13 -7.52 -10.76 -16.02
N ASN A 14 -6.33 -10.58 -16.59
CA ASN A 14 -5.26 -9.81 -15.95
C ASN A 14 -5.51 -8.30 -16.01
N GLU A 15 -6.12 -7.80 -17.09
CA GLU A 15 -6.59 -6.41 -17.15
C GLU A 15 -7.63 -6.13 -16.07
N LYS A 16 -8.59 -7.04 -15.87
CA LYS A 16 -9.57 -6.95 -14.76
C LYS A 16 -8.89 -6.92 -13.39
N ARG A 17 -7.92 -7.81 -13.15
CA ARG A 17 -7.15 -7.83 -11.89
C ARG A 17 -6.38 -6.52 -11.67
N CYS A 18 -5.76 -5.97 -12.70
CA CYS A 18 -5.07 -4.68 -12.61
C CYS A 18 -6.02 -3.54 -12.25
N ALA A 19 -7.21 -3.50 -12.88
CA ALA A 19 -8.23 -2.51 -12.55
C ALA A 19 -8.73 -2.65 -11.10
N GLU A 20 -8.92 -3.88 -10.62
CA GLU A 20 -9.26 -4.14 -9.21
C GLU A 20 -8.15 -3.70 -8.26
N TYR A 21 -6.88 -4.00 -8.55
CA TYR A 21 -5.75 -3.56 -7.74
C TYR A 21 -5.60 -2.04 -7.73
N ALA A 22 -5.82 -1.36 -8.86
CA ALA A 22 -5.81 0.09 -8.94
C ALA A 22 -6.93 0.71 -8.09
N SER A 23 -8.15 0.15 -8.17
CA SER A 23 -9.29 0.56 -7.34
C SER A 23 -9.01 0.36 -5.85
N LEU A 24 -8.47 -0.80 -5.46
CA LEU A 24 -8.08 -1.07 -4.08
C LEU A 24 -6.99 -0.11 -3.60
N ALA A 25 -5.97 0.16 -4.42
CA ALA A 25 -4.94 1.14 -4.10
C ALA A 25 -5.54 2.53 -3.87
N GLN A 26 -6.46 2.97 -4.73
CA GLN A 26 -7.15 4.25 -4.59
C GLN A 26 -8.01 4.32 -3.31
N GLN A 27 -8.70 3.23 -2.94
CA GLN A 27 -9.42 3.14 -1.67
C GLN A 27 -8.49 3.17 -0.45
N MET A 28 -7.29 2.59 -0.54
CA MET A 28 -6.30 2.65 0.53
C MET A 28 -5.77 4.08 0.70
N THR A 29 -5.51 4.80 -0.40
CA THR A 29 -5.08 6.20 -0.38
C THR A 29 -6.13 7.13 0.22
N SER A 30 -7.43 6.92 -0.07
CA SER A 30 -8.49 7.75 0.51
C SER A 30 -8.62 7.55 2.02
N ARG A 31 -8.53 6.30 2.51
CA ARG A 31 -8.50 5.98 3.95
C ARG A 31 -7.30 6.62 4.66
N PHE A 32 -6.16 6.64 3.98
CA PHE A 32 -4.96 7.29 4.47
C PHE A 32 -5.13 8.81 4.63
N SER A 33 -5.69 9.50 3.64
CA SER A 33 -5.98 10.93 3.73
C SER A 33 -6.89 11.26 4.93
N MET A 34 -7.88 10.41 5.19
CA MET A 34 -8.76 10.54 6.35
C MET A 34 -7.99 10.40 7.68
N LEU A 35 -7.05 9.45 7.78
CA LEU A 35 -6.17 9.33 8.96
C LEU A 35 -5.31 10.58 9.18
N PHE A 36 -4.81 11.20 8.12
CA PHE A 36 -4.02 12.43 8.21
C PHE A 36 -4.82 13.63 8.71
N VAL A 37 -6.06 13.78 8.23
CA VAL A 37 -6.98 14.80 8.73
C VAL A 37 -7.26 14.57 10.21
N PHE A 38 -7.53 13.32 10.61
CA PHE A 38 -7.77 12.95 11.99
C PHE A 38 -6.58 13.28 12.92
N TYR A 39 -5.35 12.94 12.52
CA TYR A 39 -4.16 13.29 13.29
C TYR A 39 -3.94 14.79 13.43
N SER A 40 -4.21 15.56 12.37
CA SER A 40 -4.13 17.02 12.40
C SER A 40 -5.07 17.62 13.44
N VAL A 41 -6.32 17.11 13.50
CA VAL A 41 -7.31 17.54 14.50
C VAL A 41 -6.86 17.20 15.92
N LEU A 42 -6.37 15.96 16.16
CA LEU A 42 -5.88 15.56 17.48
C LEU A 42 -4.70 16.43 17.94
N MET A 43 -3.75 16.70 17.04
CA MET A 43 -2.62 17.58 17.36
C MET A 43 -3.07 18.99 17.70
N ALA A 44 -3.98 19.58 16.91
CA ALA A 44 -4.53 20.91 17.18
C ALA A 44 -5.26 20.97 18.53
N ALA A 45 -6.06 19.94 18.85
CA ALA A 45 -6.79 19.85 20.10
C ALA A 45 -5.89 19.61 21.33
N SER A 46 -4.68 19.08 21.13
CA SER A 46 -3.69 18.84 22.20
C SER A 46 -2.91 20.10 22.61
N VAL A 47 -2.94 21.17 21.82
CA VAL A 47 -2.24 22.45 22.10
C VAL A 47 -2.50 23.01 23.50
N PRO A 48 -3.74 23.13 24.01
CA PRO A 48 -3.98 23.62 25.37
C PRO A 48 -3.32 22.75 26.46
N VAL A 49 -3.34 21.42 26.30
CA VAL A 49 -2.69 20.48 27.22
C VAL A 49 -1.17 20.70 27.22
N VAL A 50 -0.57 20.86 26.04
CA VAL A 50 0.87 21.17 25.90
C VAL A 50 1.20 22.49 26.57
N LYS A 51 0.39 23.55 26.35
CA LYS A 51 0.60 24.85 27.00
C LYS A 51 0.55 24.73 28.52
N GLN A 52 -0.35 23.90 29.06
CA GLN A 52 -0.46 23.68 30.49
C GLN A 52 0.74 22.92 31.06
N LEU A 53 1.23 21.89 30.36
CA LEU A 53 2.44 21.16 30.74
C LEU A 53 3.71 22.02 30.72
N LEU A 54 3.77 23.01 29.82
CA LEU A 54 4.90 23.93 29.70
C LEU A 54 4.80 25.17 30.59
N LYS A 55 3.65 25.40 31.23
CA LYS A 55 3.43 26.54 32.12
C LYS A 55 4.26 26.31 33.38
N GLY A 56 5.30 27.11 33.59
CA GLY A 56 6.23 26.96 34.71
C GLY A 56 5.52 26.86 36.07
N GLY A 57 5.81 25.80 36.83
CA GLY A 57 5.13 25.43 38.07
C GLY A 57 5.41 23.96 38.45
N SER A 58 4.66 23.41 39.40
CA SER A 58 4.69 21.97 39.71
C SER A 58 4.05 21.19 38.56
N VAL A 59 4.82 20.30 37.93
CA VAL A 59 4.31 19.42 36.86
C VAL A 59 3.32 18.42 37.46
N ASP A 60 2.10 18.41 36.94
CA ASP A 60 1.17 17.32 37.20
C ASP A 60 1.64 16.08 36.46
N TRP A 61 2.20 15.16 37.24
CA TRP A 61 2.73 13.89 36.75
C TRP A 61 1.67 13.04 36.05
N MET A 62 0.41 13.10 36.47
CA MET A 62 -0.66 12.33 35.84
C MET A 62 -0.96 12.88 34.45
N LEU A 63 -1.09 14.20 34.31
CA LEU A 63 -1.26 14.84 33.00
C LEU A 63 -0.06 14.55 32.07
N ALA A 64 1.16 14.61 32.60
CA ALA A 64 2.38 14.34 31.86
C ALA A 64 2.47 12.89 31.36
N VAL A 65 2.15 11.91 32.21
CA VAL A 65 2.14 10.48 31.83
C VAL A 65 1.08 10.20 30.77
N LEU A 66 -0.13 10.73 30.92
CA LEU A 66 -1.21 10.59 29.93
C LEU A 66 -0.81 11.20 28.59
N PHE A 67 -0.16 12.38 28.61
CA PHE A 67 0.31 13.05 27.41
C PHE A 67 1.43 12.26 26.72
N LEU A 68 2.33 11.64 27.50
CA LEU A 68 3.39 10.79 26.98
C LEU A 68 2.83 9.53 26.32
N LEU A 69 1.85 8.85 26.94
CA LEU A 69 1.17 7.69 26.36
C LEU A 69 0.46 8.05 25.04
N PHE A 70 -0.27 9.17 25.01
CA PHE A 70 -0.88 9.71 23.79
C PHE A 70 0.17 9.99 22.70
N SER A 71 1.27 10.67 23.05
CA SER A 71 2.31 11.04 22.10
C SER A 71 3.01 9.81 21.53
N CYS A 72 3.36 8.83 22.38
CA CYS A 72 3.97 7.58 21.95
C CYS A 72 3.05 6.79 21.03
N SER A 73 1.77 6.63 21.37
CA SER A 73 0.82 5.91 20.52
C SER A 73 0.60 6.62 19.19
N LEU A 74 0.52 7.96 19.20
CA LEU A 74 0.37 8.77 18.00
C LEU A 74 1.56 8.62 17.05
N ILE A 75 2.79 8.67 17.58
CA ILE A 75 4.02 8.46 16.78
C ILE A 75 4.04 7.06 16.16
N ILE A 76 3.69 6.02 16.92
CA ILE A 76 3.61 4.65 16.41
C ILE A 76 2.56 4.56 15.31
N SER A 77 1.39 5.17 15.50
CA SER A 77 0.32 5.18 14.51
C SER A 77 0.72 5.89 13.21
N ILE A 78 1.38 7.05 13.33
CA ILE A 78 1.92 7.80 12.19
C ILE A 78 2.97 6.99 11.44
N ARG A 79 3.86 6.26 12.13
CA ARG A 79 4.86 5.39 11.48
C ARG A 79 4.19 4.33 10.59
N TYR A 80 3.14 3.69 11.08
CA TYR A 80 2.37 2.72 10.28
C TYR A 80 1.62 3.39 9.13
N ALA A 81 1.06 4.59 9.35
CA ALA A 81 0.42 5.35 8.30
C ALA A 81 1.40 5.77 7.19
N ILE A 82 2.60 6.25 7.53
CA ILE A 82 3.66 6.60 6.56
C ILE A 82 4.11 5.37 5.78
N SER A 83 4.26 4.22 6.46
CA SER A 83 4.62 2.96 5.80
C SER A 83 3.57 2.49 4.79
N LEU A 84 2.31 2.96 4.91
CA LEU A 84 1.26 2.73 3.92
C LEU A 84 1.45 3.56 2.64
N ILE A 85 2.01 4.78 2.78
CA ILE A 85 2.25 5.73 1.66
C ILE A 85 3.40 5.27 0.81
N ILE A 86 4.45 4.71 1.44
CA ILE A 86 5.65 4.23 0.75
C ILE A 86 5.21 3.09 -0.15
N THR A 87 4.85 3.49 -1.35
CA THR A 87 4.51 2.64 -2.46
C THR A 87 5.86 2.38 -3.08
N GLY A 88 6.49 1.27 -2.69
CA GLY A 88 7.60 0.76 -3.49
C GLY A 88 7.15 0.77 -4.95
N ASP A 89 8.02 1.26 -5.84
CA ASP A 89 7.70 1.55 -7.23
C ASP A 89 6.68 0.55 -7.76
N LEU A 90 5.48 1.05 -8.10
CA LEU A 90 4.42 0.23 -8.68
C LEU A 90 4.99 -0.38 -9.96
N PHE A 91 5.44 -1.63 -9.85
CA PHE A 91 6.12 -2.31 -10.94
C PHE A 91 5.17 -2.39 -12.12
N VAL A 92 5.55 -1.65 -13.16
CA VAL A 92 4.82 -1.56 -14.42
C VAL A 92 4.86 -2.94 -15.03
N ILE A 93 3.71 -3.60 -15.13
CA ILE A 93 3.57 -4.76 -16.02
C ILE A 93 4.00 -4.24 -17.40
N TYR A 94 5.13 -4.71 -17.90
CA TYR A 94 5.62 -4.28 -19.20
C TYR A 94 4.56 -4.63 -20.24
N LEU A 95 4.15 -3.62 -21.01
CA LEU A 95 3.14 -3.79 -22.07
C LEU A 95 3.56 -4.95 -23.00
N PRO A 96 2.60 -5.78 -23.46
CA PRO A 96 2.86 -6.90 -24.36
C PRO A 96 3.68 -6.52 -25.59
N LYS A 97 3.57 -5.26 -26.02
CA LYS A 97 4.35 -4.66 -27.12
C LYS A 97 5.86 -4.94 -27.00
N ARG A 98 6.42 -4.92 -25.78
CA ARG A 98 7.84 -5.20 -25.55
C ARG A 98 8.24 -6.62 -25.94
N TYR A 99 7.40 -7.61 -25.62
CA TYR A 99 7.66 -9.01 -25.97
C TYR A 99 7.53 -9.24 -27.48
N TYR A 100 6.54 -8.61 -28.12
CA TYR A 100 6.29 -8.77 -29.55
C TYR A 100 7.22 -7.96 -30.46
N SER A 101 7.88 -6.89 -29.97
CA SER A 101 8.81 -6.09 -30.79
C SER A 101 10.28 -6.27 -30.42
N GLU A 102 10.65 -6.39 -29.14
CA GLU A 102 12.08 -6.47 -28.76
C GLU A 102 12.56 -7.94 -28.66
N ILE A 103 11.73 -8.80 -28.09
CA ILE A 103 12.11 -10.21 -27.82
C ILE A 103 11.85 -11.09 -29.05
N LYS A 104 10.80 -10.78 -29.83
CA LYS A 104 10.50 -11.48 -31.08
C LYS A 104 11.66 -11.35 -32.08
N ASP A 105 12.18 -10.13 -32.26
CA ASP A 105 13.29 -9.86 -33.19
C ASP A 105 14.57 -10.59 -32.75
N TYR A 106 14.85 -10.62 -31.44
CA TYR A 106 15.96 -11.38 -30.85
C TYR A 106 15.84 -12.91 -31.06
N LEU A 107 14.62 -13.45 -30.98
CA LEU A 107 14.36 -14.88 -31.20
C LEU A 107 14.45 -15.25 -32.69
N ILE A 108 14.00 -14.36 -33.59
CA ILE A 108 14.10 -14.55 -35.04
C ILE A 108 15.57 -14.56 -35.50
N GLU A 109 16.44 -13.72 -34.93
CA GLU A 109 17.87 -13.70 -35.26
C GLU A 109 18.63 -14.98 -34.84
N ARG A 110 18.13 -15.73 -33.86
CA ARG A 110 18.80 -16.90 -33.29
C ARG A 110 18.31 -18.25 -33.83
N ILE A 111 17.24 -18.27 -34.60
CA ILE A 111 16.60 -19.52 -35.06
C ILE A 111 16.63 -19.57 -36.61
N PRO A 112 17.18 -20.64 -37.22
CA PRO A 112 17.36 -20.72 -38.68
C PRO A 112 16.02 -20.76 -39.45
N ALA A 113 16.00 -20.17 -40.64
CA ALA A 113 14.83 -19.59 -41.31
C ALA A 113 13.82 -20.55 -41.99
N ASP A 114 13.95 -21.86 -41.86
CA ASP A 114 13.14 -22.80 -42.64
C ASP A 114 12.15 -23.57 -41.77
N GLU A 115 10.99 -22.98 -41.44
CA GLU A 115 9.74 -23.70 -41.16
C GLU A 115 8.57 -22.78 -40.76
N ILE A 116 7.35 -23.06 -41.24
CA ILE A 116 6.10 -22.46 -40.74
C ILE A 116 5.86 -22.84 -39.25
N ALA A 117 6.49 -23.93 -38.79
CA ALA A 117 6.56 -24.33 -37.38
C ALA A 117 7.44 -23.40 -36.51
N LEU A 118 8.30 -22.58 -37.13
CA LEU A 118 9.15 -21.61 -36.43
C LEU A 118 8.32 -20.47 -35.82
N GLU A 119 7.36 -19.95 -36.58
CA GLU A 119 6.54 -18.82 -36.10
C GLU A 119 5.57 -19.28 -35.00
N THR A 120 5.07 -20.52 -35.09
CA THR A 120 4.22 -21.11 -34.04
C THR A 120 5.01 -21.37 -32.77
N SER A 121 6.22 -21.92 -32.90
CA SER A 121 7.10 -22.19 -31.74
C SER A 121 7.64 -20.92 -31.09
N ILE A 122 8.01 -19.90 -31.86
CA ILE A 122 8.41 -18.58 -31.34
C ILE A 122 7.25 -17.93 -30.59
N ASN A 123 6.03 -17.98 -31.14
CA ASN A 123 4.85 -17.45 -30.46
C ASN A 123 4.53 -18.21 -29.15
N GLU A 124 4.71 -19.54 -29.11
CA GLU A 124 4.55 -20.29 -27.86
C GLU A 124 5.61 -19.93 -26.82
N VAL A 125 6.86 -19.74 -27.22
CA VAL A 125 7.95 -19.33 -26.31
C VAL A 125 7.71 -17.91 -25.78
N LEU A 126 7.33 -16.96 -26.64
CA LEU A 126 6.98 -15.60 -26.24
C LEU A 126 5.80 -15.59 -25.27
N LYS A 127 4.79 -16.43 -25.49
CA LYS A 127 3.64 -16.59 -24.59
C LYS A 127 4.05 -17.13 -23.23
N LYS A 128 4.92 -18.16 -23.19
CA LYS A 128 5.43 -18.69 -21.91
C LYS A 128 6.24 -17.65 -21.14
N LEU A 129 7.10 -16.89 -21.82
CA LEU A 129 7.88 -15.82 -21.19
C LEU A 129 6.98 -14.72 -20.61
N TYR A 130 5.98 -14.29 -21.39
CA TYR A 130 5.01 -13.30 -20.95
C TYR A 130 4.20 -13.79 -19.73
N LEU A 131 3.72 -15.03 -19.77
CA LEU A 131 2.98 -15.62 -18.65
C LEU A 131 3.85 -15.74 -17.39
N TYR A 132 5.11 -16.16 -17.54
CA TYR A 132 6.04 -16.27 -16.43
C TYR A 132 6.33 -14.92 -15.76
N ASP A 133 6.62 -13.88 -16.55
CA ASP A 133 6.84 -12.54 -15.99
C ASP A 133 5.57 -11.98 -15.35
N LEU A 134 4.40 -12.28 -15.91
CA LEU A 134 3.12 -11.87 -15.36
C LEU A 134 2.80 -12.57 -14.03
N GLU A 135 3.04 -13.88 -13.93
CA GLU A 135 2.90 -14.64 -12.68
C GLU A 135 3.85 -14.11 -11.60
N ARG A 136 5.12 -13.85 -11.95
CA ARG A 136 6.08 -13.25 -11.01
C ARG A 136 5.61 -11.90 -10.48
N VAL A 137 5.15 -11.01 -11.36
CA VAL A 137 4.65 -9.69 -10.96
C VAL A 137 3.39 -9.79 -10.08
N LEU A 138 2.51 -10.77 -10.36
CA LEU A 138 1.33 -11.04 -9.55
C LEU A 138 1.68 -11.54 -8.15
N GLU A 139 2.65 -12.46 -8.02
CA GLU A 139 3.10 -12.97 -6.73
C GLU A 139 3.72 -11.87 -5.86
N GLU A 140 4.59 -11.04 -6.46
CA GLU A 140 5.16 -9.87 -5.80
C GLU A 140 4.08 -8.86 -5.37
N HIS A 141 3.08 -8.62 -6.23
CA HIS A 141 1.93 -7.76 -5.90
C HIS A 141 1.12 -8.31 -4.74
N ALA A 142 0.80 -9.60 -4.73
CA ALA A 142 0.04 -10.24 -3.66
C ALA A 142 0.75 -10.07 -2.31
N TYR A 143 2.08 -10.28 -2.28
CA TYR A 143 2.89 -10.10 -1.08
C TYR A 143 2.87 -8.65 -0.57
N LEU A 144 3.06 -7.67 -1.45
CA LEU A 144 3.01 -6.24 -1.08
C LEU A 144 1.63 -5.83 -0.58
N LEU A 145 0.57 -6.32 -1.22
CA LEU A 145 -0.82 -5.99 -0.85
C LEU A 145 -1.17 -6.54 0.53
N LEU A 146 -0.76 -7.79 0.83
CA LEU A 146 -0.89 -8.38 2.16
C LEU A 146 -0.14 -7.58 3.24
N ASN A 147 1.09 -7.16 2.96
CA ASN A 147 1.86 -6.33 3.88
C ASN A 147 1.20 -4.96 4.11
N LYS A 148 0.73 -4.30 3.06
CA LYS A 148 -0.01 -3.02 3.18
C LYS A 148 -1.31 -3.19 3.96
N GLN A 149 -2.04 -4.28 3.76
CA GLN A 149 -3.24 -4.58 4.55
C GLN A 149 -2.91 -4.76 6.03
N ARG A 150 -1.80 -5.44 6.35
CA ARG A 150 -1.31 -5.58 7.73
C ARG A 150 -0.93 -4.23 8.34
N TYR A 151 -0.22 -3.37 7.60
CA TYR A 151 0.11 -2.01 8.06
C TYR A 151 -1.12 -1.15 8.29
N LEU A 152 -2.14 -1.25 7.42
CA LEU A 152 -3.41 -0.56 7.63
C LEU A 152 -4.10 -1.02 8.92
N GLN A 153 -4.21 -2.34 9.15
CA GLN A 153 -4.84 -2.87 10.35
C GLN A 153 -4.11 -2.43 11.62
N LEU A 154 -2.77 -2.46 11.61
CA LEU A 154 -1.96 -1.98 12.73
C LEU A 154 -2.12 -0.48 12.93
N GLY A 155 -2.04 0.33 11.87
CA GLY A 155 -2.26 1.77 11.93
C GLY A 155 -3.63 2.12 12.52
N ILE A 156 -4.71 1.46 12.09
CA ILE A 156 -6.05 1.67 12.65
C ILE A 156 -6.10 1.31 14.15
N ARG A 157 -5.51 0.18 14.56
CA ARG A 157 -5.48 -0.23 15.97
C ARG A 157 -4.76 0.81 16.84
N TYR A 158 -3.61 1.30 16.40
CA TYR A 158 -2.87 2.34 17.12
C TYR A 158 -3.57 3.69 17.09
N SER A 159 -4.29 4.03 16.02
CA SER A 159 -5.13 5.24 15.97
C SER A 159 -6.27 5.20 16.98
N ILE A 160 -6.95 4.07 17.12
CA ILE A 160 -8.00 3.89 18.12
C ILE A 160 -7.41 4.01 19.53
N LEU A 161 -6.27 3.36 19.78
CA LEU A 161 -5.57 3.47 21.07
C LEU A 161 -5.16 4.92 21.37
N THR A 162 -4.68 5.64 20.36
CA THR A 162 -4.32 7.06 20.45
C THR A 162 -5.52 7.92 20.79
N LEU A 163 -6.69 7.65 20.20
CA LEU A 163 -7.93 8.33 20.54
C LEU A 163 -8.31 8.10 22.01
N VAL A 164 -8.17 6.88 22.52
CA VAL A 164 -8.45 6.58 23.93
C VAL A 164 -7.53 7.39 24.86
N PHE A 165 -6.22 7.39 24.62
CA PHE A 165 -5.29 8.17 25.43
C PHE A 165 -5.52 9.68 25.30
N PHE A 166 -5.86 10.16 24.09
CA PHE A 166 -6.25 11.54 23.88
C PHE A 166 -7.48 11.93 24.70
N LEU A 167 -8.54 11.13 24.67
CA LEU A 167 -9.77 11.40 25.42
C LEU A 167 -9.51 11.40 26.92
N LEU A 168 -8.73 10.46 27.44
CA LEU A 168 -8.34 10.42 28.85
C LEU A 168 -7.52 11.66 29.24
N ASN A 169 -6.55 12.04 28.41
CA ASN A 169 -5.71 13.21 28.64
C ASN A 169 -6.52 14.51 28.62
N PHE A 170 -7.41 14.65 27.63
CA PHE A 170 -8.27 15.83 27.48
C PHE A 170 -9.33 15.92 28.57
N TRP A 171 -9.92 14.79 28.95
CA TRP A 171 -10.84 14.71 30.08
C TRP A 171 -10.15 15.14 31.38
N TYR A 172 -8.98 14.59 31.68
CA TYR A 172 -8.22 14.99 32.86
C TYR A 172 -7.89 16.48 32.84
N TYR A 173 -7.45 17.01 31.69
CA TYR A 173 -7.22 18.44 31.52
C TYR A 173 -8.46 19.28 31.84
N LEU A 174 -9.64 18.96 31.28
CA LEU A 174 -10.86 19.75 31.48
C LEU A 174 -11.39 19.79 32.92
N PHE A 175 -11.18 18.73 33.70
CA PHE A 175 -11.73 18.63 35.06
C PHE A 175 -10.75 19.10 36.14
N HIS A 176 -9.46 19.20 35.81
CA HIS A 176 -8.42 19.61 36.76
C HIS A 176 -7.77 20.98 36.44
N TYR A 177 -8.06 21.57 35.27
CA TYR A 177 -7.50 22.86 34.80
C TYR A 177 -8.51 23.71 34.03
#